data_AF-A0A448X654-F1
#
_entry.id   AF-A0A448X654-F1
#
_cell.length_a   1.000
_cell.length_b   1.000
_cell.length_c   1.000
_cell.angle_alpha   90.00
_cell.angle_beta   90.00
_cell.angle_gamma   90.00
#
_symmetry.space_group_name_H-M   'P 1'
#
loop_
_entity.id
_entity.type
_entity.pdbx_description
1 polymer ?
#
loop_
_entity_poly.entity_id
_entity_poly.type
_entity_poly.pdbx_seq_one_letter_code
_entity_poly.pdbx_strand_id
1 'polypeptide(L)'
;MIKDAIDDILRHRADAELNSSSCLKLNKVSDQSLIWKNVRCDKILVGDIICCRAEEEFPCDLLALSSSENNGLVQVTTANLDGETNIKKFFSHSSTQSLLSDFIGEDMTTECAATSTVDKIPIAEIICQHPVDDLSTFEGRIRLYSGNSENFSEESLSIDNLLLRGARLKHTKYVVGLVVYTGRDTKLSLNSKEVKRKFSSIEGRLNEALLFFIFILIILLIILTGCTFKTPDNTFWYLPHRLRTAWTIVQDTLSFLFIMNFLIPISIIITIEIAQLFAALWISSDIQMYDPSKNIRARSNTTQLADELGQIEFLFSDK
;
A
#
# COMPACT_ATOMS: atom_id res chain seq x y z
N MET A 1 14.10 -10.55 11.11
CA MET A 1 12.87 -11.25 11.58
C MET A 1 12.02 -10.43 12.53
N ILE A 2 12.47 -10.09 13.76
CA ILE A 2 11.64 -9.25 14.68
C ILE A 2 11.37 -7.87 14.07
N LYS A 3 12.41 -7.25 13.50
CA LYS A 3 12.30 -5.98 12.76
C LYS A 3 11.28 -6.06 11.63
N ASP A 4 11.38 -7.08 10.77
CA ASP A 4 10.46 -7.25 9.64
C ASP A 4 9.01 -7.48 10.13
N ALA A 5 8.83 -8.22 11.22
CA ALA A 5 7.52 -8.39 11.84
C ALA A 5 6.96 -7.06 12.39
N ILE A 6 7.79 -6.19 12.96
CA ILE A 6 7.38 -4.86 13.42
C ILE A 6 6.95 -4.00 12.23
N ASP A 7 7.76 -3.94 11.16
CA ASP A 7 7.45 -3.17 9.95
C ASP A 7 6.13 -3.64 9.33
N ASP A 8 5.92 -4.95 9.25
CA ASP A 8 4.70 -5.55 8.71
C ASP A 8 3.46 -5.27 9.59
N ILE A 9 3.58 -5.37 10.93
CA ILE A 9 2.51 -4.99 11.86
C ILE A 9 2.15 -3.50 11.72
N LEU A 10 3.15 -2.63 11.59
CA LEU A 10 2.91 -1.19 11.43
C LEU A 10 2.21 -0.88 10.11
N ARG A 11 2.55 -1.59 9.03
CA ARG A 11 1.87 -1.49 7.75
C ARG A 11 0.44 -2.00 7.82
N HIS A 12 0.23 -3.18 8.41
CA HIS A 12 -1.11 -3.73 8.61
C HIS A 12 -2.01 -2.83 9.45
N ARG A 13 -1.47 -2.13 10.46
CA ARG A 13 -2.21 -1.13 11.23
C ARG A 13 -2.60 0.09 10.39
N ALA A 14 -1.69 0.59 9.55
CA ALA A 14 -1.99 1.70 8.64
C ALA A 14 -3.05 1.32 7.60
N ASP A 15 -2.93 0.13 7.02
CA ASP A 15 -3.91 -0.42 6.08
C ASP A 15 -5.28 -0.61 6.77
N ALA A 16 -5.29 -1.12 8.01
CA ALA A 16 -6.50 -1.28 8.80
C ALA A 16 -7.16 0.06 9.14
N GLU A 17 -6.37 1.10 9.44
CA GLU A 17 -6.86 2.46 9.70
C GLU A 17 -7.58 3.02 8.47
N LEU A 18 -6.94 2.95 7.29
CA LEU A 18 -7.54 3.37 6.02
C LEU A 18 -8.80 2.57 5.68
N ASN A 19 -8.77 1.25 5.88
CA ASN A 19 -9.91 0.36 5.62
C ASN A 19 -11.07 0.55 6.62
N SER A 20 -10.78 1.06 7.82
CA SER A 20 -11.77 1.35 8.86
C SER A 20 -12.46 2.71 8.70
N SER A 21 -12.02 3.52 7.73
CA SER A 21 -12.69 4.77 7.38
C SER A 21 -14.17 4.53 7.06
N SER A 22 -14.99 5.51 7.37
CA SER A 22 -16.45 5.38 7.38
C SER A 22 -17.04 6.11 6.17
N CYS A 23 -17.92 5.47 5.43
CA CYS A 23 -18.59 6.04 4.25
C CYS A 23 -20.11 5.78 4.32
N LEU A 24 -20.90 6.70 3.78
CA LEU A 24 -22.36 6.56 3.73
C LEU A 24 -22.74 5.62 2.60
N LYS A 25 -23.27 4.45 2.94
CA LYS A 25 -23.82 3.46 2.01
C LYS A 25 -25.34 3.47 2.05
N LEU A 26 -25.97 3.43 0.88
CA LEU A 26 -27.40 3.22 0.75
C LEU A 26 -27.73 1.74 1.00
N ASN A 27 -28.47 1.45 2.06
CA ASN A 27 -28.90 0.09 2.38
C ASN A 27 -30.41 -0.06 2.23
N LYS A 28 -30.84 -1.19 1.67
CA LYS A 28 -32.24 -1.64 1.66
C LYS A 28 -32.56 -2.28 3.01
N VAL A 29 -33.46 -1.69 3.78
CA VAL A 29 -33.86 -2.19 5.11
C VAL A 29 -35.14 -3.03 5.02
N SER A 30 -36.07 -2.64 4.15
CA SER A 30 -37.25 -3.42 3.79
C SER A 30 -37.55 -3.27 2.29
N ASP A 31 -38.57 -3.95 1.76
CA ASP A 31 -38.96 -3.79 0.35
C ASP A 31 -39.34 -2.36 -0.04
N GLN A 32 -39.59 -1.48 0.94
CA GLN A 32 -40.04 -0.11 0.68
C GLN A 32 -39.18 1.00 1.33
N SER A 33 -38.15 0.65 2.12
CA SER A 33 -37.29 1.65 2.78
C SER A 33 -35.82 1.51 2.44
N LEU A 34 -35.24 2.63 1.99
CA LEU A 34 -33.82 2.83 1.80
C LEU A 34 -33.32 3.79 2.87
N ILE A 35 -32.20 3.43 3.50
CA ILE A 35 -31.61 4.24 4.57
C ILE A 35 -30.12 4.39 4.28
N TRP A 36 -29.63 5.62 4.38
CA TRP A 36 -28.20 5.90 4.40
C TRP A 36 -27.63 5.46 5.74
N LYS A 37 -26.69 4.53 5.71
CA LYS A 37 -26.02 4.03 6.90
C LYS A 37 -24.53 4.26 6.76
N ASN A 38 -23.90 4.70 7.84
CA ASN A 38 -22.45 4.76 7.89
C ASN A 38 -21.89 3.33 7.99
N VAL A 39 -21.05 2.96 7.02
CA VAL A 39 -20.45 1.64 6.88
C VAL A 39 -18.95 1.82 6.66
N ARG A 40 -18.16 0.91 7.22
CA ARG A 40 -16.71 0.92 7.00
C ARG A 40 -16.37 0.63 5.54
N CYS A 41 -15.32 1.26 5.02
CA CYS A 41 -14.88 1.10 3.63
C CYS A 41 -14.51 -0.35 3.29
N ASP A 42 -14.05 -1.15 4.27
CA ASP A 42 -13.78 -2.58 4.10
C ASP A 42 -15.02 -3.45 3.78
N LYS A 43 -16.23 -2.91 3.96
CA LYS A 43 -17.50 -3.60 3.66
C LYS A 43 -18.18 -3.12 2.37
N ILE A 44 -17.56 -2.21 1.63
CA ILE A 44 -18.08 -1.72 0.35
C ILE A 44 -17.83 -2.78 -0.72
N LEU A 45 -18.89 -3.14 -1.44
CA LEU A 45 -18.86 -4.10 -2.53
C LEU A 45 -19.21 -3.42 -3.86
N VAL A 46 -18.85 -4.07 -4.97
CA VAL A 46 -19.21 -3.62 -6.32
C VAL A 46 -20.74 -3.60 -6.45
N GLY A 47 -21.27 -2.52 -7.03
CA GLY A 47 -22.71 -2.30 -7.18
C GLY A 47 -23.38 -1.62 -5.98
N ASP A 48 -22.64 -1.35 -4.89
CA ASP A 48 -23.17 -0.52 -3.80
C ASP A 48 -23.28 0.95 -4.24
N ILE A 49 -24.30 1.65 -3.74
CA ILE A 49 -24.43 3.10 -3.90
C ILE A 49 -23.90 3.76 -2.63
N ILE A 50 -22.95 4.67 -2.80
CA ILE A 50 -22.35 5.42 -1.70
C ILE A 50 -22.47 6.92 -1.92
N CYS A 51 -22.43 7.66 -0.82
CA CYS A 51 -22.43 9.12 -0.80
C CYS A 51 -21.15 9.62 -0.16
N CYS A 52 -20.40 10.43 -0.90
CA CYS A 52 -19.18 11.09 -0.44
C CYS A 52 -19.46 12.58 -0.28
N ARG A 53 -19.04 13.16 0.85
CA ARG A 53 -19.26 14.58 1.17
C ARG A 53 -18.09 15.44 0.72
N ALA A 54 -18.29 16.75 0.74
CA ALA A 54 -17.26 17.74 0.47
C ALA A 54 -16.01 17.45 1.30
N GLU A 55 -14.84 17.59 0.68
CA GLU A 55 -13.52 17.41 1.30
C GLU A 55 -13.18 15.98 1.72
N GLU A 56 -14.00 14.98 1.40
CA GLU A 56 -13.70 13.55 1.60
C GLU A 56 -12.95 12.96 0.39
N GLU A 57 -12.15 11.92 0.66
CA GLU A 57 -11.48 11.12 -0.38
C GLU A 57 -12.36 9.95 -0.79
N PHE A 58 -12.35 9.61 -2.09
CA PHE A 58 -13.12 8.47 -2.57
C PHE A 58 -12.47 7.14 -2.13
N PRO A 59 -13.24 6.23 -1.50
CA PRO A 59 -12.69 4.97 -0.99
C PRO A 59 -12.39 3.95 -2.10
N CYS A 60 -13.07 4.08 -3.24
CA CYS A 60 -13.00 3.18 -4.38
C CYS A 60 -13.34 3.94 -5.68
N ASP A 61 -13.31 3.26 -6.83
CA ASP A 61 -13.65 3.90 -8.11
C ASP A 61 -15.17 3.93 -8.28
N LEU A 62 -15.73 5.13 -8.44
CA LEU A 62 -17.17 5.39 -8.42
C LEU A 62 -17.65 5.93 -9.76
N LEU A 63 -18.77 5.41 -10.26
CA LEU A 63 -19.51 6.07 -11.33
C LEU A 63 -20.39 7.17 -10.74
N ALA A 64 -20.18 8.42 -11.15
CA ALA A 64 -20.98 9.55 -10.69
C ALA A 64 -22.43 9.44 -11.17
N LEU A 65 -23.37 9.18 -10.25
CA LEU A 65 -24.79 9.07 -10.56
C LEU A 65 -25.53 10.38 -10.35
N SER A 66 -25.20 11.10 -9.27
CA SER A 66 -25.80 12.39 -8.96
C SER A 66 -24.85 13.28 -8.16
N SER A 67 -24.91 14.59 -8.42
CA SER A 67 -24.16 15.63 -7.71
C SER A 67 -25.11 16.57 -7.00
N SER A 68 -24.63 17.25 -5.95
CA SER A 68 -25.36 18.34 -5.30
C SER A 68 -25.62 19.53 -6.23
N GLU A 69 -24.87 19.66 -7.32
CA GLU A 69 -25.06 20.70 -8.33
C GLU A 69 -26.14 20.28 -9.34
N ASN A 70 -27.08 21.16 -9.66
CA ASN A 70 -28.18 20.88 -10.60
C ASN A 70 -27.70 20.43 -11.99
N ASN A 71 -26.52 20.89 -12.41
CA ASN A 71 -25.92 20.54 -13.71
C ASN A 71 -25.18 19.20 -13.70
N GLY A 72 -25.17 18.48 -12.57
CA GLY A 72 -24.42 17.22 -12.43
C GLY A 72 -22.91 17.39 -12.34
N LEU A 73 -22.41 18.61 -12.21
CA LEU A 73 -20.98 18.89 -12.15
C LEU A 73 -20.39 18.36 -10.84
N VAL A 74 -19.30 17.61 -10.93
CA VAL A 74 -18.49 17.11 -9.81
C VAL A 74 -17.09 17.66 -9.94
N GLN A 75 -16.59 18.32 -8.90
CA GLN A 75 -15.26 18.90 -8.91
C GLN A 75 -14.33 18.10 -8.00
N VAL A 76 -13.20 17.67 -8.55
CA VAL A 76 -12.30 16.73 -7.88
C VAL A 76 -10.86 17.21 -8.03
N THR A 77 -10.08 17.06 -6.96
CA THR A 77 -8.62 17.21 -7.02
C THR A 77 -7.97 15.85 -7.02
N THR A 78 -7.06 15.62 -7.97
CA THR A 78 -6.29 14.38 -8.11
C THR A 78 -4.90 14.47 -7.50
N ALA A 79 -4.63 15.47 -6.64
CA ALA A 79 -3.33 15.69 -6.01
C ALA A 79 -2.70 14.43 -5.37
N ASN A 80 -3.51 13.50 -4.87
CA ASN A 80 -3.03 12.24 -4.30
C ASN A 80 -2.65 11.17 -5.35
N LEU A 81 -3.13 11.28 -6.59
CA LEU A 81 -2.89 10.32 -7.68
C LEU A 81 -1.75 10.75 -8.59
N ASP A 82 -1.78 12.00 -9.06
CA ASP A 82 -0.87 12.52 -10.08
C ASP A 82 -0.08 13.76 -9.63
N GLY A 83 -0.26 14.21 -8.38
CA GLY A 83 0.38 15.42 -7.86
C GLY A 83 -0.24 16.72 -8.38
N GLU A 84 -1.24 16.65 -9.27
CA GLU A 84 -1.85 17.85 -9.83
C GLU A 84 -2.79 18.51 -8.83
N THR A 85 -2.51 19.78 -8.49
CA THR A 85 -3.37 20.60 -7.63
C THR A 85 -4.58 21.20 -8.35
N ASN A 86 -4.64 21.02 -9.68
CA ASN A 86 -5.73 21.52 -10.50
C ASN A 86 -7.03 20.76 -10.21
N ILE A 87 -8.12 21.51 -10.18
CA ILE A 87 -9.46 20.94 -10.01
C ILE A 87 -9.94 20.46 -11.37
N LYS A 88 -10.15 19.15 -11.47
CA LYS A 88 -10.74 18.48 -12.63
C LYS A 88 -12.26 18.45 -12.49
N LYS A 89 -12.94 18.58 -13.62
CA LYS A 89 -14.41 18.58 -13.71
C LYS A 89 -14.86 17.25 -14.27
N PHE A 90 -15.66 16.55 -13.49
CA PHE A 90 -16.37 15.32 -13.85
C PHE A 90 -17.85 15.63 -13.90
N PHE A 91 -18.63 14.76 -14.55
CA PHE A 91 -20.06 14.95 -14.70
C PHE A 91 -20.80 13.68 -14.29
N SER A 92 -21.84 13.83 -13.49
CA SER A 92 -22.81 12.77 -13.30
C SER A 92 -23.55 12.50 -14.60
N HIS A 93 -24.03 11.28 -14.74
CA HIS A 93 -24.77 10.89 -15.90
C HIS A 93 -26.15 11.59 -15.94
N SER A 94 -26.50 12.20 -17.08
CA SER A 94 -27.70 13.05 -17.20
C SER A 94 -28.99 12.33 -16.84
N SER A 95 -29.10 11.06 -17.22
CA SER A 95 -30.30 10.24 -17.01
C SER A 95 -30.49 9.81 -15.55
N THR A 96 -29.45 9.88 -14.72
CA THR A 96 -29.50 9.49 -13.30
C THR A 96 -29.56 10.69 -12.35
N GLN A 97 -29.09 11.87 -12.80
CA GLN A 97 -29.02 13.09 -11.99
C GLN A 97 -30.38 13.47 -11.39
N SER A 98 -31.42 13.58 -12.21
CA SER A 98 -32.76 13.99 -11.77
C SER A 98 -33.49 12.94 -10.94
N LEU A 99 -33.09 11.66 -11.08
CA LEU A 99 -33.72 10.57 -10.36
C LEU A 99 -33.25 10.49 -8.91
N LEU A 100 -31.97 10.81 -8.69
CA LEU A 100 -31.31 10.68 -7.38
C LEU A 100 -31.23 11.99 -6.61
N SER A 101 -31.38 13.15 -7.27
CA SER A 101 -31.45 14.45 -6.58
C SER A 101 -32.58 14.51 -5.56
N ASP A 102 -33.72 13.88 -5.87
CA ASP A 102 -34.90 13.84 -5.01
C ASP A 102 -34.70 12.96 -3.76
N PHE A 103 -33.75 12.02 -3.79
CA PHE A 103 -33.49 11.10 -2.68
C PHE A 103 -32.63 11.70 -1.57
N ILE A 104 -32.02 12.85 -1.83
CA ILE A 104 -31.06 13.49 -0.93
C ILE A 104 -31.68 14.77 -0.42
N GLY A 105 -32.36 14.68 0.74
CA GLY A 105 -32.87 15.87 1.42
C GLY A 105 -31.72 16.84 1.74
N GLU A 106 -32.02 18.15 1.73
CA GLU A 106 -31.06 19.22 2.05
C GLU A 106 -30.34 19.02 3.40
N ASP A 107 -30.94 18.26 4.33
CA ASP A 107 -30.43 17.96 5.66
C ASP A 107 -29.91 16.51 5.81
N MET A 108 -28.87 16.14 5.05
CA MET A 108 -28.09 14.90 5.28
C MET A 108 -27.19 14.98 6.54
N THR A 109 -27.61 15.71 7.58
CA THR A 109 -26.92 15.85 8.87
C THR A 109 -27.31 14.76 9.86
N THR A 110 -28.39 14.01 9.63
CA THR A 110 -28.88 13.00 10.56
C THR A 110 -28.80 11.59 9.98
N GLU A 111 -28.27 10.67 10.76
CA GLU A 111 -27.98 9.26 10.44
C GLU A 111 -29.22 8.39 10.12
N CYS A 112 -30.40 9.01 9.92
CA CYS A 112 -31.69 8.32 9.89
C CYS A 112 -32.72 9.02 8.96
N ALA A 113 -32.32 9.64 7.86
CA ALA A 113 -33.29 10.04 6.84
C ALA A 113 -33.75 8.79 6.07
N ALA A 114 -34.86 8.19 6.51
CA ALA A 114 -35.53 7.12 5.78
C ALA A 114 -36.15 7.71 4.51
N THR A 115 -35.51 7.51 3.36
CA THR A 115 -36.10 7.93 2.09
C THR A 115 -37.13 6.88 1.68
N SER A 116 -38.39 7.17 1.97
CA SER A 116 -39.55 6.37 1.59
C SER A 116 -39.82 6.55 0.10
N THR A 117 -39.18 5.75 -0.76
CA THR A 117 -39.73 5.21 -2.03
C THR A 117 -38.65 4.42 -2.78
N VAL A 118 -38.53 3.12 -2.51
CA VAL A 118 -37.71 2.17 -3.32
C VAL A 118 -38.16 2.15 -4.78
N ASP A 119 -39.46 2.34 -5.04
CA ASP A 119 -40.10 2.24 -6.36
C ASP A 119 -39.61 3.27 -7.40
N LYS A 120 -38.83 4.27 -6.98
CA LYS A 120 -38.31 5.32 -7.86
C LYS A 120 -36.89 5.06 -8.38
N ILE A 121 -36.16 4.07 -7.85
CA ILE A 121 -34.82 3.75 -8.38
C ILE A 121 -35.01 2.83 -9.59
N PRO A 122 -34.65 3.25 -10.81
CA PRO A 122 -34.75 2.39 -11.98
C PRO A 122 -33.79 1.21 -11.83
N ILE A 123 -34.20 0.05 -12.34
CA ILE A 123 -33.28 -1.07 -12.48
C ILE A 123 -32.25 -0.65 -13.52
N ALA A 124 -30.99 -0.62 -13.12
CA ALA A 124 -29.86 -0.23 -13.95
C ALA A 124 -28.84 -1.36 -14.00
N GLU A 125 -28.39 -1.71 -15.20
CA GLU A 125 -27.28 -2.63 -15.42
C GLU A 125 -26.10 -1.83 -16.01
N ILE A 126 -24.93 -1.96 -15.41
CA ILE A 126 -23.73 -1.27 -15.88
C ILE A 126 -22.73 -2.31 -16.37
N ILE A 127 -22.34 -2.14 -17.63
CA ILE A 127 -21.36 -2.98 -18.30
C ILE A 127 -20.14 -2.11 -18.51
N CYS A 128 -19.06 -2.42 -17.81
CA CYS A 128 -17.80 -1.70 -17.91
C CYS A 128 -16.68 -2.63 -18.38
N GLN A 129 -15.59 -2.03 -18.87
CA GLN A 129 -14.37 -2.74 -19.20
C GLN A 129 -13.78 -3.48 -17.97
N HIS A 130 -12.88 -4.43 -18.21
CA HIS A 130 -12.06 -5.00 -17.14
C HIS A 130 -11.17 -3.90 -16.52
N PRO A 131 -10.79 -4.00 -15.23
CA PRO A 131 -9.84 -3.07 -14.63
C PRO A 131 -8.52 -2.96 -15.43
N VAL A 132 -8.12 -1.73 -15.76
CA VAL A 132 -6.87 -1.39 -16.46
C VAL A 132 -6.15 -0.30 -15.66
N ASP A 133 -4.81 -0.34 -15.66
CA ASP A 133 -3.89 0.54 -14.93
C ASP A 133 -3.84 1.99 -15.45
N ASP A 134 -4.24 2.21 -16.70
CA ASP A 134 -4.37 3.54 -17.30
C ASP A 134 -5.49 4.35 -16.62
N LEU A 135 -5.11 5.47 -16.01
CA LEU A 135 -6.02 6.38 -15.30
C LEU A 135 -6.89 7.22 -16.25
N SER A 136 -6.52 7.31 -17.53
CA SER A 136 -7.17 8.21 -18.49
C SER A 136 -8.30 7.56 -19.31
N THR A 137 -8.35 6.23 -19.32
CA THR A 137 -9.31 5.48 -20.14
C THR A 137 -10.35 4.78 -19.28
N PHE A 138 -11.61 4.96 -19.65
CA PHE A 138 -12.71 4.19 -19.09
C PHE A 138 -13.83 4.12 -20.13
N GLU A 139 -14.20 2.90 -20.49
CA GLU A 139 -15.29 2.60 -21.39
C GLU A 139 -16.33 1.74 -20.66
N GLY A 140 -17.56 2.22 -20.68
CA GLY A 140 -18.69 1.48 -20.16
C GLY A 140 -19.99 1.88 -20.83
N ARG A 141 -21.06 1.18 -20.49
CA ARG A 141 -22.43 1.49 -20.89
C ARG A 141 -23.36 1.25 -19.72
N ILE A 142 -24.33 2.12 -19.57
CA ILE A 142 -25.42 1.98 -18.61
C ILE A 142 -26.71 1.62 -19.36
N ARG A 143 -27.40 0.60 -18.89
CA ARG A 143 -28.71 0.17 -19.38
C ARG A 143 -29.75 0.48 -18.31
N LEU A 144 -30.63 1.42 -18.59
CA LEU A 144 -31.74 1.78 -17.69
C LEU A 144 -33.00 1.10 -18.17
N TYR A 145 -33.59 0.25 -17.34
CA TYR A 145 -34.84 -0.45 -17.64
C TYR A 145 -36.03 0.40 -17.15
N SER A 146 -36.97 0.70 -18.05
CA SER A 146 -38.19 1.44 -17.73
C SER A 146 -39.40 0.51 -17.80
N GLY A 147 -40.05 0.24 -16.67
CA GLY A 147 -41.23 -0.63 -16.61
C GLY A 147 -40.94 -2.11 -16.90
N ASN A 148 -41.95 -2.86 -17.39
CA ASN A 148 -41.85 -4.30 -17.68
C ASN A 148 -40.79 -4.61 -18.75
N SER A 149 -39.57 -4.87 -18.29
CA SER A 149 -38.52 -5.80 -18.73
C SER A 149 -37.96 -5.81 -20.16
N GLU A 150 -38.58 -5.20 -21.18
CA GLU A 150 -38.07 -5.34 -22.57
C GLU A 150 -37.50 -4.06 -23.19
N ASN A 151 -37.85 -2.87 -22.71
CA ASN A 151 -37.30 -1.62 -23.23
C ASN A 151 -36.24 -1.07 -22.27
N PHE A 152 -35.00 -0.96 -22.77
CA PHE A 152 -33.89 -0.32 -22.06
C PHE A 152 -33.33 0.84 -22.88
N SER A 153 -32.97 1.95 -22.23
CA SER A 153 -32.11 2.97 -22.83
C SER A 153 -30.65 2.60 -22.55
N GLU A 154 -29.83 2.53 -23.59
CA GLU A 154 -28.39 2.30 -23.48
C GLU A 154 -27.66 3.62 -23.72
N GLU A 155 -26.85 4.02 -22.75
CA GLU A 155 -26.04 5.24 -22.82
C GLU A 155 -24.57 4.91 -22.54
N SER A 156 -23.66 5.62 -23.20
CA SER A 156 -22.22 5.41 -23.07
C SER A 156 -21.66 6.11 -21.83
N LEU A 157 -20.81 5.42 -21.08
CA LEU A 157 -20.03 5.96 -19.97
C LEU A 157 -18.59 6.18 -20.41
N SER A 158 -18.05 7.35 -20.08
CA SER A 158 -16.67 7.73 -20.36
C SER A 158 -15.92 8.04 -19.07
N ILE A 159 -14.61 8.32 -19.16
CA ILE A 159 -13.78 8.69 -18.00
C ILE A 159 -14.31 9.90 -17.22
N ASP A 160 -15.00 10.83 -17.90
CA ASP A 160 -15.62 12.01 -17.29
C ASP A 160 -16.73 11.66 -16.28
N ASN A 161 -17.22 10.41 -16.28
CA ASN A 161 -18.22 9.92 -15.34
C ASN A 161 -17.60 9.11 -14.19
N LEU A 162 -16.31 8.74 -14.27
CA LEU A 162 -15.63 7.90 -13.29
C LEU A 162 -14.80 8.75 -12.32
N LEU A 163 -15.10 8.62 -11.03
CA LEU A 163 -14.37 9.22 -9.92
C LEU A 163 -13.39 8.18 -9.37
N LEU A 164 -12.11 8.52 -9.35
CA LEU A 164 -11.04 7.57 -8.99
C LEU A 164 -10.81 7.51 -7.47
N ARG A 165 -10.47 6.32 -6.97
CA ARG A 165 -10.03 6.12 -5.58
C ARG A 165 -8.89 7.07 -5.21
N GLY A 166 -8.95 7.64 -4.01
CA GLY A 166 -7.93 8.54 -3.48
C GLY A 166 -8.03 9.97 -3.99
N ALA A 167 -8.89 10.24 -4.99
CA ALA A 167 -9.17 11.60 -5.41
C ALA A 167 -10.11 12.25 -4.38
N ARG A 168 -10.01 13.57 -4.22
CA ARG A 168 -10.70 14.30 -3.16
C ARG A 168 -11.77 15.22 -3.74
N LEU A 169 -12.98 15.15 -3.17
CA LEU A 169 -14.10 16.00 -3.59
C LEU A 169 -13.87 17.44 -3.15
N LYS A 170 -13.99 18.39 -4.09
CA LYS A 170 -13.79 19.83 -3.83
C LYS A 170 -14.96 20.63 -4.37
N HIS A 171 -15.35 21.69 -3.67
CA HIS A 171 -16.37 22.67 -4.11
C HIS A 171 -17.76 22.11 -4.46
N THR A 172 -18.03 20.83 -4.21
CA THR A 172 -19.35 20.20 -4.32
C THR A 172 -19.72 19.59 -2.98
N LYS A 173 -20.95 19.80 -2.51
CA LYS A 173 -21.38 19.44 -1.15
C LYS A 173 -21.39 17.93 -0.93
N TYR A 174 -21.87 17.19 -1.92
CA TYR A 174 -21.87 15.74 -1.92
C TYR A 174 -21.93 15.21 -3.35
N VAL A 175 -21.54 13.95 -3.51
CA VAL A 175 -21.75 13.18 -4.73
C VAL A 175 -22.25 11.78 -4.36
N VAL A 176 -23.24 11.30 -5.11
CA VAL A 176 -23.71 9.92 -5.04
C VAL A 176 -23.13 9.16 -6.20
N GLY A 177 -22.41 8.08 -5.88
CA GLY A 177 -21.73 7.25 -6.85
C GLY A 177 -22.07 5.78 -6.69
N LEU A 178 -22.07 5.05 -7.80
CA LEU A 178 -22.10 3.60 -7.82
C LEU A 178 -20.68 3.06 -7.78
N VAL A 179 -20.42 2.08 -6.93
CA VAL A 179 -19.12 1.44 -6.84
C VAL A 179 -18.89 0.52 -8.04
N VAL A 180 -17.86 0.83 -8.85
CA VAL A 180 -17.48 0.05 -10.04
C VAL A 180 -16.33 -0.90 -9.75
N TYR A 181 -15.22 -0.39 -9.21
CA TYR A 181 -14.04 -1.19 -8.85
C TYR A 181 -13.69 -0.99 -7.38
N THR A 182 -13.31 -2.06 -6.68
CA THR A 182 -12.94 -2.03 -5.26
C THR A 182 -11.57 -2.65 -4.99
N GLY A 183 -10.93 -2.22 -3.90
CA GLY A 183 -9.68 -2.82 -3.43
C GLY A 183 -8.57 -2.82 -4.48
N ARG A 184 -8.09 -4.01 -4.84
CA ARG A 184 -6.98 -4.22 -5.78
C ARG A 184 -7.34 -3.96 -7.24
N ASP A 185 -8.64 -3.97 -7.55
CA ASP A 185 -9.14 -3.75 -8.89
C ASP A 185 -9.31 -2.25 -9.20
N THR A 186 -9.15 -1.37 -8.20
CA THR A 186 -9.15 0.08 -8.44
C THR A 186 -7.97 0.49 -9.30
N LYS A 187 -8.18 1.44 -10.22
CA LYS A 187 -7.15 1.91 -11.15
C LYS A 187 -5.90 2.41 -10.42
N LEU A 188 -6.07 3.12 -9.29
CA LEU A 188 -4.96 3.54 -8.44
C LEU A 188 -4.17 2.36 -7.87
N SER A 189 -4.85 1.29 -7.45
CA SER A 189 -4.18 0.10 -6.92
C SER A 189 -3.43 -0.67 -7.99
N LEU A 190 -3.94 -0.70 -9.23
CA LEU A 190 -3.26 -1.33 -10.36
C LEU A 190 -2.02 -0.54 -10.79
N ASN A 191 -2.07 0.79 -10.70
CA ASN A 191 -0.93 1.66 -10.97
C ASN A 191 0.12 1.65 -9.83
N SER A 192 -0.26 1.18 -8.64
CA SER A 192 0.66 1.07 -7.51
C SER A 192 1.71 -0.03 -7.74
N LYS A 193 2.99 0.32 -7.58
CA LYS A 193 4.08 -0.67 -7.68
C LYS A 193 4.01 -1.66 -6.51
N GLU A 194 4.14 -2.94 -6.82
CA GLU A 194 4.34 -3.96 -5.78
C GLU A 194 5.52 -3.59 -4.88
N VAL A 195 5.29 -3.68 -3.57
CA VAL A 195 6.31 -3.34 -2.57
C VAL A 195 7.39 -4.42 -2.59
N LYS A 196 8.53 -4.07 -3.18
CA LYS A 196 9.76 -4.88 -3.10
C LYS A 196 10.57 -4.46 -1.88
N ARG A 197 11.24 -5.43 -1.25
CA ARG A 197 12.20 -5.14 -0.19
C ARG A 197 13.33 -4.27 -0.75
N LYS A 198 13.64 -3.18 -0.03
CA LYS A 198 14.74 -2.27 -0.34
C LYS A 198 15.94 -2.68 0.50
N PHE A 199 17.14 -2.55 -0.05
CA PHE A 199 18.40 -2.84 0.62
C PHE A 199 19.19 -1.55 0.79
N SER A 200 19.90 -1.42 1.91
CA SER A 200 20.80 -0.28 2.15
C SER A 200 22.13 -0.49 1.40
N SER A 201 22.73 0.59 0.94
CA SER A 201 24.07 0.61 0.34
C SER A 201 25.14 0.10 1.32
N ILE A 202 24.96 0.34 2.62
CA ILE A 202 25.84 -0.15 3.68
C ILE A 202 25.76 -1.68 3.77
N GLU A 203 24.57 -2.27 3.63
CA GLU A 203 24.41 -3.74 3.58
C GLU A 203 25.20 -4.35 2.42
N GLY A 204 25.18 -3.69 1.25
CA GLY A 204 25.98 -4.09 0.09
C GLY A 204 27.48 -4.11 0.39
N ARG A 205 28.01 -3.03 0.97
CA ARG A 205 29.44 -2.92 1.34
C ARG A 205 29.85 -3.93 2.42
N LEU A 206 28.97 -4.24 3.36
CA LEU A 206 29.22 -5.25 4.39
C LEU A 206 29.31 -6.65 3.79
N ASN A 207 28.46 -6.96 2.81
CA ASN A 207 28.54 -8.23 2.11
C ASN A 207 29.85 -8.38 1.33
N GLU A 208 30.33 -7.29 0.72
CA GLU A 208 31.65 -7.24 0.09
C GLU A 208 32.79 -7.48 1.10
N ALA A 209 32.75 -6.81 2.26
CA ALA A 209 33.71 -7.03 3.34
C ALA A 209 33.66 -8.48 3.88
N LEU A 210 32.47 -9.06 3.99
CA LEU A 210 32.28 -10.45 4.42
C LEU A 210 32.91 -11.44 3.42
N LEU A 211 32.77 -11.20 2.12
CA LEU A 211 33.43 -11.97 1.07
C LEU A 211 34.95 -11.88 1.21
N PHE A 212 35.49 -10.69 1.49
CA PHE A 212 36.92 -10.49 1.76
C PHE A 212 37.41 -11.29 2.98
N PHE A 213 36.67 -11.31 4.09
CA PHE A 213 37.01 -12.13 5.26
C PHE A 213 36.94 -13.63 4.98
N ILE A 214 35.94 -14.09 4.22
CA ILE A 214 35.86 -15.49 3.77
C ILE A 214 37.09 -15.86 2.93
N PHE A 215 37.52 -14.97 2.03
CA PHE A 215 38.71 -15.20 1.23
C PHE A 215 39.98 -15.34 2.08
N ILE A 216 40.18 -14.44 3.06
CA ILE A 216 41.29 -14.54 4.02
C ILE A 216 41.22 -15.84 4.82
N LEU A 217 40.02 -16.22 5.28
CA LEU A 217 39.79 -17.46 6.02
C LEU A 217 40.26 -18.68 5.23
N ILE A 218 39.88 -18.77 3.94
CA ILE A 218 40.28 -19.87 3.05
C ILE A 218 41.81 -19.92 2.90
N ILE A 219 42.45 -18.77 2.70
CA ILE A 219 43.93 -18.71 2.60
C ILE A 219 44.58 -19.21 3.88
N LEU A 220 44.11 -18.75 5.04
CA LEU A 220 44.69 -19.15 6.31
C LEU A 220 44.49 -20.65 6.58
N LEU A 221 43.34 -21.22 6.21
CA LEU A 221 43.10 -22.66 6.32
C LEU A 221 44.08 -23.47 5.48
N ILE A 222 44.33 -23.05 4.23
CA ILE A 222 45.31 -23.69 3.36
C ILE A 222 46.72 -23.63 3.99
N ILE A 223 47.09 -22.49 4.56
CA ILE A 223 48.40 -22.31 5.22
C ILE A 223 48.51 -23.21 6.47
N LEU A 224 47.51 -23.22 7.35
CA LEU A 224 47.51 -24.00 8.59
C LEU A 224 47.55 -25.51 8.31
N THR A 225 46.71 -26.00 7.41
CA THR A 225 46.71 -27.40 6.99
C THR A 225 48.02 -27.76 6.25
N GLY A 226 48.60 -26.83 5.49
CA GLY A 226 49.91 -27.01 4.86
C GLY A 226 51.05 -27.10 5.88
N CYS A 227 51.00 -26.33 6.96
CA CYS A 227 51.98 -26.35 8.04
C CYS A 227 51.92 -27.66 8.83
N THR A 228 50.73 -28.15 9.20
CA THR A 228 50.59 -29.44 9.89
C THR A 228 51.09 -30.61 9.04
N PHE A 229 50.89 -30.54 7.72
CA PHE A 229 51.44 -31.53 6.81
C PHE A 229 52.98 -31.48 6.72
N LYS A 230 53.60 -30.30 6.85
CA LYS A 230 55.06 -30.16 6.81
C LYS A 230 55.76 -30.52 8.13
N THR A 231 55.12 -30.33 9.28
CA THR A 231 55.72 -30.66 10.58
C THR A 231 55.91 -32.17 10.70
N PRO A 232 57.13 -32.71 10.93
CA PRO A 232 57.34 -34.16 11.01
C PRO A 232 56.74 -34.76 12.30
N ASP A 233 56.27 -36.00 12.26
CA ASP A 233 55.53 -36.63 13.38
C ASP A 233 56.38 -36.81 14.67
N ASN A 234 57.70 -36.70 14.57
CA ASN A 234 58.63 -36.94 15.68
C ASN A 234 59.12 -35.65 16.39
N THR A 235 58.49 -34.49 16.15
CA THR A 235 58.91 -33.23 16.81
C THR A 235 58.52 -33.16 18.29
N PHE A 236 57.47 -33.86 18.72
CA PHE A 236 56.93 -33.72 20.09
C PHE A 236 56.75 -35.10 20.75
N TRP A 237 57.65 -35.44 21.68
CA TRP A 237 57.68 -36.73 22.37
C TRP A 237 56.43 -37.01 23.23
N TYR A 238 55.64 -35.98 23.55
CA TYR A 238 54.46 -36.05 24.41
C TYR A 238 53.13 -36.10 23.63
N LEU A 239 53.14 -35.98 22.29
CA LEU A 239 51.93 -36.11 21.47
C LEU A 239 51.79 -37.55 20.92
N PRO A 240 50.59 -38.15 20.96
CA PRO A 240 50.37 -39.46 20.37
C PRO A 240 50.53 -39.40 18.85
N HIS A 241 51.25 -40.38 18.27
CA HIS A 241 51.40 -40.49 16.83
C HIS A 241 50.05 -40.76 16.17
N ARG A 242 49.69 -39.90 15.20
CA ARG A 242 48.45 -40.01 14.44
C ARG A 242 48.78 -40.40 13.00
N LEU A 243 48.14 -41.45 12.48
CA LEU A 243 48.31 -41.84 11.08
C LEU A 243 47.78 -40.74 10.16
N ARG A 244 48.59 -40.31 9.19
CA ARG A 244 48.21 -39.31 8.20
C ARG A 244 47.40 -39.95 7.08
N THR A 245 46.09 -39.86 7.18
CA THR A 245 45.15 -40.29 6.15
C THR A 245 44.46 -39.07 5.55
N ALA A 246 43.92 -39.16 4.34
CA ALA A 246 43.10 -38.07 3.76
C ALA A 246 41.99 -37.60 4.73
N TRP A 247 41.42 -38.53 5.50
CA TRP A 247 40.44 -38.23 6.54
C TRP A 247 40.98 -37.37 7.68
N THR A 248 42.23 -37.57 8.12
CA THR A 248 42.81 -36.73 9.18
C THR A 248 43.06 -35.31 8.71
N ILE A 249 43.43 -35.12 7.44
CA ILE A 249 43.58 -33.78 6.83
C ILE A 249 42.23 -33.04 6.82
N VAL A 250 41.13 -33.74 6.48
CA VAL A 250 39.79 -33.17 6.52
C VAL A 250 39.39 -32.81 7.95
N GLN A 251 39.64 -33.70 8.91
CA GLN A 251 39.37 -33.43 10.34
C GLN A 251 40.14 -32.22 10.84
N ASP A 252 41.44 -32.13 10.55
CA ASP A 252 42.29 -31.01 10.99
C ASP A 252 41.85 -29.70 10.33
N THR A 253 41.49 -29.74 9.04
CA THR A 253 40.95 -28.56 8.32
C THR A 253 39.62 -28.09 8.91
N LEU A 254 38.71 -29.01 9.26
CA LEU A 254 37.45 -28.68 9.94
C LEU A 254 37.69 -28.15 11.36
N SER A 255 38.66 -28.69 12.09
CA SER A 255 39.07 -28.17 13.40
C SER A 255 39.62 -26.75 13.29
N PHE A 256 40.46 -26.46 12.30
CA PHE A 256 40.94 -25.10 12.06
C PHE A 256 39.83 -24.15 11.62
N LEU A 257 38.89 -24.61 10.79
CA LEU A 257 37.71 -23.82 10.41
C LEU A 257 36.87 -23.45 11.63
N PHE A 258 36.65 -24.40 12.54
CA PHE A 258 35.91 -24.15 13.77
C PHE A 258 36.64 -23.14 14.66
N ILE A 259 37.95 -23.28 14.84
CA ILE A 259 38.78 -22.34 15.61
C ILE A 259 38.73 -20.95 14.99
N MET A 260 38.82 -20.83 13.65
CA MET A 260 38.88 -19.54 12.94
C MET A 260 37.51 -18.93 12.62
N ASN A 261 36.40 -19.55 13.04
CA ASN A 261 35.04 -19.06 12.75
C ASN A 261 34.81 -17.62 13.26
N PHE A 262 35.47 -17.23 14.35
CA PHE A 262 35.38 -15.86 14.90
C PHE A 262 35.84 -14.76 13.93
N LEU A 263 36.57 -15.09 12.86
CA LEU A 263 36.98 -14.13 11.84
C LEU A 263 35.80 -13.57 11.06
N ILE A 264 34.70 -14.33 10.94
CA ILE A 264 33.46 -13.87 10.31
C ILE A 264 32.59 -13.24 11.41
N PRO A 265 32.42 -11.91 11.45
CA PRO A 265 31.64 -11.26 12.50
C PRO A 265 30.14 -11.41 12.22
N ILE A 266 29.56 -12.57 12.54
CA ILE A 266 28.13 -12.86 12.29
C ILE A 266 27.22 -11.85 13.01
N SER A 267 27.66 -11.32 14.16
CA SER A 267 26.91 -10.35 14.95
C SER A 267 26.76 -8.97 14.30
N ILE A 268 27.62 -8.60 13.33
CA ILE A 268 27.64 -7.24 12.79
C ILE A 268 26.32 -6.87 12.09
N ILE A 269 25.74 -7.83 11.36
CA ILE A 269 24.48 -7.65 10.64
C ILE A 269 23.36 -7.35 11.64
N ILE A 270 23.27 -8.13 12.71
CA ILE A 270 22.24 -7.96 13.75
C ILE A 270 22.42 -6.62 14.47
N THR A 271 23.66 -6.24 14.80
CA THR A 271 23.92 -4.95 15.46
C THR A 271 23.49 -3.76 14.61
N ILE A 272 23.68 -3.85 13.29
CA ILE A 272 23.28 -2.78 12.36
C ILE A 272 21.77 -2.75 12.17
N GLU A 273 21.12 -3.90 12.07
CA GLU A 273 19.65 -3.96 12.02
C GLU A 273 19.01 -3.30 13.25
N ILE A 274 19.58 -3.56 14.44
CA ILE A 274 19.15 -2.96 15.70
C ILE A 274 19.44 -1.45 15.71
N ALA A 275 20.63 -1.03 15.28
CA ALA A 275 20.99 0.39 15.21
C ALA A 275 20.04 1.17 14.27
N GLN A 276 19.73 0.62 13.09
CA GLN A 276 18.77 1.19 12.15
C GLN A 276 17.35 1.26 12.74
N LEU A 277 16.93 0.25 13.51
CA LEU A 277 15.64 0.28 14.23
C LEU A 277 15.59 1.44 15.23
N PHE A 278 16.64 1.60 16.06
CA PHE A 278 16.71 2.71 17.00
C PHE A 278 16.75 4.08 16.30
N ALA A 279 17.50 4.20 15.21
CA ALA A 279 17.53 5.42 14.40
C ALA A 279 16.13 5.78 13.87
N ALA A 280 15.40 4.80 13.32
CA ALA A 280 14.03 5.01 12.85
C ALA A 280 13.05 5.40 13.97
N LEU A 281 13.20 4.83 15.17
CA LEU A 281 12.41 5.19 16.34
C LEU A 281 12.70 6.60 16.84
N TRP A 282 13.97 7.02 16.84
CA TRP A 282 14.35 8.38 17.19
C TRP A 282 13.80 9.41 16.20
N ILE A 283 13.90 9.15 14.90
CA ILE A 283 13.31 10.02 13.86
C ILE A 283 11.79 10.13 14.05
N SER A 284 11.11 9.02 14.34
CA SER A 284 9.64 9.03 14.53
C SER A 284 9.20 9.66 15.85
N SER A 285 10.11 9.83 16.81
CA SER A 285 9.84 10.40 18.14
C SER A 285 10.34 11.85 18.27
N ASP A 286 10.91 12.41 17.20
CA ASP A 286 11.47 13.76 17.22
C ASP A 286 10.36 14.83 17.20
N ILE A 287 10.40 15.72 18.20
CA ILE A 287 9.48 16.84 18.34
C ILE A 287 9.77 17.91 17.29
N GLN A 288 11.01 18.03 16.81
CA GLN A 288 11.34 18.99 15.75
C GLN A 288 10.70 18.65 14.41
N MET A 289 10.39 17.37 14.18
CA MET A 289 9.71 16.88 12.97
C MET A 289 8.19 16.71 13.16
N TYR A 290 7.61 17.36 14.18
CA TYR A 290 6.17 17.35 14.45
C TYR A 290 5.49 18.63 13.93
N ASP A 291 4.41 18.47 13.18
CA ASP A 291 3.58 19.57 12.70
C ASP A 291 2.38 19.81 13.65
N PRO A 292 2.35 20.91 14.42
CA PRO A 292 1.27 21.21 15.35
C PRO A 292 -0.04 21.61 14.65
N SER A 293 0.02 22.09 13.41
CA SER A 293 -1.17 22.56 12.70
C SER A 293 -2.07 21.42 12.23
N LYS A 294 -1.46 20.33 11.75
CA LYS A 294 -2.15 19.12 11.29
C LYS A 294 -2.16 18.00 12.33
N ASN A 295 -1.46 18.18 13.45
CA ASN A 295 -1.24 17.15 14.47
C ASN A 295 -0.62 15.87 13.88
N ILE A 296 0.37 16.04 12.98
CA ILE A 296 1.06 14.94 12.30
C ILE A 296 2.49 14.86 12.83
N ARG A 297 2.89 13.65 13.24
CA ARG A 297 4.27 13.33 13.60
C ARG A 297 5.02 12.68 12.45
N ALA A 298 6.34 12.83 12.41
CA ALA A 298 7.18 12.02 11.55
C ALA A 298 6.97 10.53 11.80
N ARG A 299 6.91 9.75 10.72
CA ARG A 299 6.73 8.29 10.79
C ARG A 299 7.69 7.64 9.83
N SER A 300 8.59 6.81 10.36
CA SER A 300 9.38 5.90 9.53
C SER A 300 8.56 4.67 9.18
N ASN A 301 8.25 4.49 7.89
CA ASN A 301 7.53 3.32 7.38
C ASN A 301 8.45 2.14 7.06
N THR A 302 9.76 2.39 6.90
CA THR A 302 10.74 1.36 6.58
C THR A 302 11.97 1.60 7.42
N THR A 303 12.22 0.71 8.37
CA THR A 303 13.33 0.86 9.32
C THR A 303 14.69 0.54 8.69
N GLN A 304 14.72 -0.17 7.55
CA GLN A 304 15.95 -0.57 6.83
C GLN A 304 16.71 0.57 6.14
N LEU A 305 16.09 1.75 5.97
CA LEU A 305 16.65 2.87 5.20
C LEU A 305 17.00 4.09 6.04
N ALA A 306 17.01 3.95 7.37
CA ALA A 306 17.28 5.09 8.26
C ALA A 306 18.69 5.66 8.07
N ASP A 307 19.65 4.81 7.73
CA ASP A 307 21.05 5.14 7.43
C ASP A 307 21.26 5.78 6.05
N GLU A 308 20.38 5.49 5.09
CA GLU A 308 20.41 6.08 3.74
C GLU A 308 20.05 7.57 3.72
N LEU A 309 19.35 8.08 4.75
CA LEU A 309 19.00 9.49 4.84
C LEU A 309 20.22 10.42 4.83
N GLY A 310 21.37 9.93 5.32
CA GLY A 310 22.64 10.67 5.29
C GLY A 310 23.41 10.55 3.97
N GLN A 311 22.95 9.74 3.03
CA GLN A 311 23.64 9.41 1.77
C GLN A 311 22.88 9.92 0.53
N ILE A 312 21.89 10.79 0.71
CA ILE A 312 21.08 11.32 -0.40
C ILE A 312 21.93 12.30 -1.24
N GLU A 313 22.21 11.92 -2.49
CA GLU A 313 22.88 12.79 -3.47
C GLU A 313 21.90 13.60 -4.32
N PHE A 314 20.76 13.01 -4.65
CA PHE A 314 19.74 13.60 -5.52
C PHE A 314 18.41 13.66 -4.79
N LEU A 315 17.83 14.88 -4.72
CA LEU A 315 16.49 15.10 -4.19
C LEU A 315 15.53 15.35 -5.35
N PHE A 316 14.63 14.41 -5.59
CA PHE A 316 13.49 14.61 -6.48
C PHE A 316 12.31 15.11 -5.64
N SER A 317 12.00 16.40 -5.76
CA SER A 317 10.86 17.03 -5.09
C SER A 317 9.69 17.16 -6.06
N ASP A 318 8.50 16.86 -5.57
CA ASP A 318 7.24 17.25 -6.22
C ASP A 318 6.88 18.71 -5.86
N LYS A 319 6.13 19.39 -6.73
CA LYS A 319 5.80 20.84 -6.61
C LYS A 319 4.45 21.09 -5.98
#